data_AF-A0AA38KHW4-F1
#
_entry.id   AF-A0AA38KHW4-F1
#
_cell.length_a   1.000
_cell.length_b   1.000
_cell.length_c   1.000
_cell.angle_alpha   90.00
_cell.angle_beta   90.00
_cell.angle_gamma   90.00
#
_symmetry.space_group_name_H-M   'P 1'
#
loop_
_entity.id
_entity.type
_entity.pdbx_description
1 polymer ?
#
loop_
_entity_poly.entity_id
_entity_poly.type
_entity_poly.pdbx_seq_one_letter_code
_entity_poly.pdbx_strand_id
1 'polypeptide(L)'
;MTDRLNFDPRNIPPPDFSSNTYATIRRALIADAELPNMVSEAEAQQHLRDQWEEENGTLRAQYEAQLEEDQAIAEARNEELAEEQRMKEAEKKAKEAEAAKKAEEKRTPLYSFKQGVGVGYIQQQLHPYAKRLMTARKYVPLWYFLPEATAEAKERNREAVDNNRFQIAMDETDSSNSSLTLIGSHTVRASTNAVPDSRLSWDQVMRAKSSFLNALPYGDFTNDFIKMFAGFYTGMDMHPELREENGDRVLALYHAEMRRAWYKGFERREPFDLAVFSEDTLGKCRVEIHRQDNQRVIKGEYSLLPPNLEDTTD
;
A
#
# COMPACT_ATOMS: atom_id res chain seq x y z
N MET A 1 -6.47 13.37 -60.89
CA MET A 1 -6.12 14.44 -59.93
C MET A 1 -6.13 15.72 -60.74
N THR A 2 -7.24 16.44 -60.70
CA THR A 2 -7.38 17.78 -61.27
C THR A 2 -6.53 18.74 -60.43
N ASP A 3 -5.76 19.61 -61.09
CA ASP A 3 -4.92 20.57 -60.39
C ASP A 3 -5.75 21.48 -59.47
N ARG A 4 -5.30 21.64 -58.22
CA ARG A 4 -5.99 22.44 -57.21
C ARG A 4 -5.87 23.93 -57.54
N LEU A 5 -6.98 24.67 -57.47
CA LEU A 5 -6.96 26.11 -57.77
C LEU A 5 -6.47 26.86 -56.53
N ASN A 6 -5.38 27.60 -56.67
CA ASN A 6 -4.79 28.39 -55.57
C ASN A 6 -5.31 29.84 -55.52
N PHE A 7 -6.32 30.17 -56.32
CA PHE A 7 -6.95 31.48 -56.39
C PHE A 7 -8.46 31.31 -56.48
N ASP A 8 -9.20 32.32 -56.04
CA ASP A 8 -10.66 32.33 -56.13
C ASP A 8 -11.11 32.92 -57.49
N PRO A 9 -11.61 32.09 -58.42
CA PRO A 9 -12.09 32.55 -59.75
C PRO A 9 -13.35 33.42 -59.67
N ARG A 10 -14.01 33.52 -58.51
CA ARG A 10 -15.13 34.46 -58.28
C ARG A 10 -14.63 35.91 -58.22
N ASN A 11 -13.36 36.11 -57.87
CA ASN A 11 -12.75 37.44 -57.72
C ASN A 11 -12.03 37.93 -59.00
N ILE A 12 -12.07 37.17 -60.09
CA ILE A 12 -11.47 37.59 -61.37
C ILE A 12 -12.54 38.37 -62.15
N PRO A 13 -12.39 39.70 -62.30
CA PRO A 13 -13.29 40.49 -63.15
C PRO A 13 -13.06 40.14 -64.62
N PRO A 14 -14.10 40.26 -65.48
CA PRO A 14 -13.95 40.08 -66.91
C PRO A 14 -12.92 41.08 -67.45
N PRO A 15 -11.91 40.63 -68.23
CA PRO A 15 -10.98 41.52 -68.89
C PRO A 15 -11.73 42.54 -69.77
N ASP A 16 -11.18 43.74 -69.89
CA ASP A 16 -11.73 44.72 -70.84
C ASP A 16 -11.39 44.31 -72.29
N PHE A 17 -12.25 43.49 -72.87
CA PHE A 17 -12.12 43.02 -74.26
C PHE A 17 -12.33 44.13 -75.30
N SER A 18 -12.70 45.35 -74.90
CA SER A 18 -12.75 46.53 -75.78
C SER A 18 -11.39 47.23 -75.92
N SER A 19 -10.47 46.99 -74.97
CA SER A 19 -9.14 47.58 -74.96
C SER A 19 -8.34 47.25 -76.21
N ASN A 20 -7.41 48.15 -76.57
CA ASN A 20 -6.53 48.02 -77.73
C ASN A 20 -5.60 46.80 -77.64
N THR A 21 -5.42 46.23 -76.43
CA THR A 21 -4.64 45.00 -76.20
C THR A 21 -5.23 43.77 -76.90
N TYR A 22 -6.57 43.72 -77.06
CA TYR A 22 -7.26 42.61 -77.72
C TYR A 22 -7.58 42.89 -79.19
N ALA A 23 -7.19 44.05 -79.74
CA ALA A 23 -7.52 44.46 -81.10
C ALA A 23 -6.99 43.50 -82.18
N THR A 24 -5.78 42.95 -81.98
CA THR A 24 -5.19 41.95 -82.88
C THR A 24 -5.98 40.64 -82.89
N ILE A 25 -6.45 40.21 -81.72
CA ILE A 25 -7.22 38.97 -81.55
C ILE A 25 -8.63 39.14 -82.15
N ARG A 26 -9.28 40.30 -81.92
CA ARG A 26 -10.58 40.63 -82.53
C ARG A 26 -10.51 40.64 -84.07
N ARG A 27 -9.44 41.20 -84.65
CA ARG A 27 -9.23 41.21 -86.11
C ARG A 27 -8.96 39.82 -86.69
N ALA A 28 -8.24 38.97 -85.96
CA ALA A 28 -7.99 37.59 -86.36
C ALA A 28 -9.29 36.76 -86.39
N LEU A 29 -10.16 36.92 -85.38
CA LEU A 29 -11.46 36.26 -85.30
C LEU A 29 -12.42 36.65 -86.44
N ILE A 30 -12.37 37.91 -86.89
CA ILE A 30 -13.17 38.41 -88.04
C ILE A 30 -12.65 37.87 -89.37
N ALA A 31 -11.36 37.55 -89.47
CA ALA A 31 -10.72 37.03 -90.69
C ALA A 31 -10.74 35.49 -90.78
N ASP A 32 -11.21 34.81 -89.73
CA ASP A 32 -11.26 33.36 -89.66
C ASP A 32 -12.46 32.80 -90.44
N ALA A 33 -12.19 31.93 -91.41
CA ALA A 33 -13.18 31.39 -92.33
C ALA A 33 -14.06 30.30 -91.70
N GLU A 34 -13.70 29.77 -90.53
CA GLU A 34 -14.46 28.72 -89.83
C GLU A 34 -15.54 29.25 -88.87
N LEU A 35 -15.64 30.58 -88.71
CA LEU A 35 -16.66 31.25 -87.88
C LEU A 35 -17.53 32.20 -88.75
N PRO A 36 -18.49 31.67 -89.53
CA PRO A 36 -19.09 32.39 -90.67
C PRO A 36 -19.97 33.61 -90.34
N ASN A 37 -20.17 33.92 -89.05
CA ASN A 37 -21.12 34.93 -88.57
C ASN A 37 -20.46 36.06 -87.74
N MET A 38 -19.13 36.20 -87.74
CA MET A 38 -18.45 37.31 -87.07
C MET A 38 -18.03 38.39 -88.07
N VAL A 39 -18.95 39.32 -88.35
CA VAL A 39 -18.72 40.38 -89.36
C VAL A 39 -18.38 41.72 -88.68
N SER A 40 -18.57 41.84 -87.36
CA SER A 40 -18.35 43.08 -86.59
C SER A 40 -17.40 42.94 -85.39
N GLU A 41 -16.72 44.04 -85.03
CA GLU A 41 -15.88 44.10 -83.82
C GLU A 41 -16.67 43.85 -82.52
N ALA A 42 -17.98 44.15 -82.53
CA ALA A 42 -18.87 43.91 -81.38
C ALA A 42 -19.16 42.42 -81.17
N GLU A 43 -19.32 41.65 -82.25
CA GLU A 43 -19.52 40.19 -82.19
C GLU A 43 -18.23 39.47 -81.76
N ALA A 44 -17.07 39.92 -82.25
CA ALA A 44 -15.77 39.39 -81.81
C ALA A 44 -15.51 39.69 -80.31
N GLN A 45 -15.94 40.86 -79.82
CA GLN A 45 -15.87 41.19 -78.39
C GLN A 45 -16.82 40.32 -77.56
N GLN A 46 -18.02 40.02 -78.08
CA GLN A 46 -18.98 39.17 -77.39
C GLN A 46 -18.50 37.72 -77.33
N HIS A 47 -17.92 37.19 -78.40
CA HIS A 47 -17.36 35.84 -78.39
C HIS A 47 -16.20 35.69 -77.40
N LEU A 48 -15.31 36.68 -77.29
CA LEU A 48 -14.25 36.67 -76.27
C LEU A 48 -14.80 36.73 -74.84
N ARG A 49 -15.93 37.43 -74.64
CA ARG A 49 -16.64 37.41 -73.35
C ARG A 49 -17.27 36.06 -73.08
N ASP A 50 -17.98 35.48 -74.04
CA ASP A 50 -18.67 34.20 -73.88
C ASP A 50 -17.66 33.07 -73.61
N GLN A 51 -16.54 33.06 -74.33
CA GLN A 51 -15.44 32.11 -74.10
C GLN A 51 -14.83 32.30 -72.70
N TRP A 52 -14.60 33.54 -72.26
CA TRP A 52 -14.11 33.82 -70.92
C TRP A 52 -15.12 33.41 -69.83
N GLU A 53 -16.42 33.63 -70.05
CA GLU A 53 -17.49 33.24 -69.13
C GLU A 53 -17.57 31.71 -69.00
N GLU A 54 -17.38 30.97 -70.10
CA GLU A 54 -17.33 29.50 -70.12
C GLU A 54 -16.08 28.95 -69.41
N GLU A 55 -14.90 29.51 -69.70
CA GLU A 55 -13.64 29.13 -69.06
C GLU A 55 -13.67 29.48 -67.55
N ASN A 56 -14.11 30.68 -67.19
CA ASN A 56 -14.22 31.11 -65.80
C ASN A 56 -15.36 30.38 -65.07
N GLY A 57 -16.44 30.02 -65.75
CA GLY A 57 -17.51 29.17 -65.24
C GLY A 57 -17.01 27.77 -64.88
N THR A 58 -16.15 27.19 -65.74
CA THR A 58 -15.49 25.91 -65.48
C THR A 58 -14.56 26.00 -64.27
N LEU A 59 -13.78 27.09 -64.15
CA LEU A 59 -12.90 27.32 -62.99
C LEU A 59 -13.71 27.51 -61.69
N ARG A 60 -14.82 28.25 -61.73
CA ARG A 60 -15.72 28.42 -60.57
C ARG A 60 -16.34 27.10 -60.12
N ALA A 61 -16.77 26.26 -61.05
CA ALA A 61 -17.31 24.94 -60.75
C ALA A 61 -16.23 24.02 -60.13
N GLN A 62 -14.99 24.06 -60.62
CA GLN A 62 -13.88 23.33 -60.03
C GLN A 62 -13.53 23.82 -58.62
N TYR A 63 -13.54 25.13 -58.39
CA TYR A 63 -13.26 25.72 -57.08
C TYR A 63 -14.38 25.41 -56.06
N GLU A 64 -15.64 25.44 -56.50
CA GLU A 64 -16.78 25.06 -55.67
C GLU A 64 -16.71 23.58 -55.26
N ALA A 65 -16.39 22.69 -56.19
CA ALA A 65 -16.17 21.28 -55.90
C ALA A 65 -15.01 21.05 -54.90
N GLN A 66 -13.93 21.84 -54.97
CA GLN A 66 -12.83 21.78 -54.00
C GLN A 66 -13.28 22.22 -52.59
N LEU A 67 -14.13 23.24 -52.52
CA LEU A 67 -14.64 23.79 -51.27
C LEU A 67 -15.60 22.81 -50.58
N GLU A 68 -16.45 22.13 -51.36
CA GLU A 68 -17.30 21.04 -50.88
C GLU A 68 -16.48 19.85 -50.38
N GLU A 69 -15.41 19.46 -51.10
CA GLU A 69 -14.52 18.37 -50.69
C GLU A 69 -13.77 18.71 -49.39
N ASP A 70 -13.22 19.93 -49.27
CA ASP A 70 -12.55 20.39 -48.05
C ASP A 70 -13.54 20.47 -46.86
N GLN A 71 -14.78 20.89 -47.08
CA GLN A 71 -15.83 20.90 -46.06
C GLN A 71 -16.19 19.48 -45.62
N ALA A 72 -16.38 18.54 -46.55
CA ALA A 72 -16.67 17.15 -46.24
C ALA A 72 -15.52 16.49 -45.45
N ILE A 73 -14.26 16.79 -45.77
CA ILE A 73 -13.11 16.30 -45.02
C ILE A 73 -13.06 16.91 -43.60
N ALA A 74 -13.35 18.21 -43.46
CA ALA A 74 -13.37 18.87 -42.16
C ALA A 74 -14.50 18.34 -41.26
N GLU A 75 -15.68 18.10 -41.83
CA GLU A 75 -16.82 17.48 -41.13
C GLU A 75 -16.49 16.05 -40.71
N ALA A 76 -15.98 15.21 -41.61
CA ALA A 76 -15.56 13.84 -41.29
C ALA A 76 -14.52 13.80 -40.16
N ARG A 77 -13.55 14.72 -40.18
CA ARG A 77 -12.53 14.82 -39.12
C ARG A 77 -13.12 15.25 -37.78
N ASN A 78 -14.08 16.18 -37.79
CA ASN A 78 -14.77 16.60 -36.57
C ASN A 78 -15.63 15.48 -35.99
N GLU A 79 -16.30 14.70 -36.84
CA GLU A 79 -17.07 13.52 -36.45
C GLU A 79 -16.17 12.44 -35.84
N GLU A 80 -15.02 12.17 -36.46
CA GLU A 80 -14.04 11.21 -35.92
C GLU A 80 -13.52 11.63 -34.54
N LEU A 81 -13.19 12.91 -34.36
CA LEU A 81 -12.76 13.47 -33.07
C LEU A 81 -13.88 13.40 -32.02
N ALA A 82 -15.12 13.69 -32.41
CA ALA A 82 -16.27 13.60 -31.51
C ALA A 82 -16.53 12.14 -31.09
N GLU A 83 -16.42 11.19 -32.01
CA GLU A 83 -16.60 9.77 -31.69
C GLU A 83 -15.45 9.25 -30.82
N GLU A 84 -14.20 9.66 -31.08
CA GLU A 84 -13.06 9.31 -30.22
C GLU A 84 -13.22 9.88 -28.80
N GLN A 85 -13.72 11.11 -28.65
CA GLN A 85 -14.04 11.70 -27.35
C GLN A 85 -15.14 10.93 -26.65
N ARG A 86 -16.23 10.57 -27.34
CA ARG A 86 -17.32 9.77 -26.79
C ARG A 86 -16.83 8.39 -26.33
N MET A 87 -15.95 7.75 -27.10
CA MET A 87 -15.33 6.47 -26.73
C MET A 87 -14.45 6.61 -25.48
N LYS A 88 -13.62 7.65 -25.40
CA LYS A 88 -12.78 7.93 -24.21
C LYS A 88 -13.62 8.21 -22.97
N GLU A 89 -14.70 8.99 -23.10
CA GLU A 89 -15.63 9.27 -22.00
C GLU A 89 -16.38 8.01 -21.55
N ALA A 90 -16.84 7.18 -22.48
CA ALA A 90 -17.48 5.91 -22.18
C ALA A 90 -16.51 4.94 -21.48
N GLU A 91 -15.26 4.84 -21.93
CA GLU A 91 -14.23 4.03 -21.28
C GLU A 91 -13.91 4.54 -19.87
N LYS A 92 -13.77 5.87 -19.69
CA LYS A 92 -13.53 6.47 -18.38
C LYS A 92 -14.70 6.18 -17.43
N LYS A 93 -15.94 6.36 -17.89
CA LYS A 93 -17.15 6.08 -17.10
C LYS A 93 -17.27 4.59 -16.76
N ALA A 94 -16.90 3.70 -17.67
CA ALA A 94 -16.85 2.26 -17.41
C ALA A 94 -15.79 1.91 -16.35
N LYS A 95 -14.58 2.49 -16.44
CA LYS A 95 -13.52 2.31 -15.42
C LYS A 95 -13.94 2.85 -14.05
N GLU A 96 -14.56 4.03 -14.00
CA GLU A 96 -15.08 4.61 -12.76
C GLU A 96 -16.21 3.76 -12.16
N ALA A 97 -17.14 3.24 -12.98
CA ALA A 97 -18.20 2.35 -12.54
C ALA A 97 -17.65 1.01 -12.02
N GLU A 98 -16.65 0.43 -12.70
CA GLU A 98 -15.98 -0.79 -12.25
C GLU A 98 -15.22 -0.55 -10.93
N ALA A 99 -14.54 0.59 -10.81
CA ALA A 99 -13.85 0.97 -9.57
C ALA A 99 -14.85 1.20 -8.42
N ALA A 100 -15.99 1.83 -8.67
CA ALA A 100 -17.06 2.02 -7.69
C ALA A 100 -17.66 0.68 -7.25
N LYS A 101 -17.94 -0.22 -8.19
CA LYS A 101 -18.43 -1.58 -7.88
C LYS A 101 -17.41 -2.37 -7.06
N LYS A 102 -16.13 -2.35 -7.43
CA LYS A 102 -15.06 -2.98 -6.65
C LYS A 102 -14.90 -2.35 -5.27
N ALA A 103 -15.10 -1.04 -5.13
CA ALA A 103 -15.07 -0.37 -3.85
C ALA A 103 -16.26 -0.79 -2.97
N GLU A 104 -17.44 -0.94 -3.56
CA GLU A 104 -18.66 -1.42 -2.88
C GLU A 104 -18.54 -2.88 -2.45
N GLU A 105 -18.04 -3.77 -3.31
CA GLU A 105 -17.76 -5.18 -2.98
C GLU A 105 -16.74 -5.32 -1.85
N LYS A 106 -15.82 -4.36 -1.69
CA LYS A 106 -14.84 -4.34 -0.59
C LYS A 106 -15.39 -3.75 0.71
N ARG A 107 -16.56 -3.09 0.71
CA ARG A 107 -17.14 -2.56 1.96
C ARG A 107 -17.66 -3.71 2.79
N THR A 108 -17.28 -3.72 4.06
CA THR A 108 -17.85 -4.64 5.04
C THR A 108 -19.37 -4.48 5.05
N PRO A 109 -20.16 -5.56 4.86
CA PRO A 109 -21.61 -5.49 4.91
C PRO A 109 -22.09 -4.91 6.24
N LEU A 110 -23.13 -4.09 6.19
CA LEU A 110 -23.82 -3.66 7.40
C LEU A 110 -24.62 -4.85 7.94
N TYR A 111 -24.21 -5.35 9.11
CA TYR A 111 -24.97 -6.36 9.84
C TYR A 111 -26.02 -5.68 10.73
N SER A 112 -27.22 -6.26 10.79
CA SER A 112 -28.25 -5.83 11.74
C SER A 112 -27.80 -6.10 13.19
N PHE A 113 -28.08 -5.17 14.11
CA PHE A 113 -27.83 -5.38 15.53
C PHE A 113 -29.14 -5.53 16.31
N LYS A 114 -29.10 -6.27 17.42
CA LYS A 114 -30.24 -6.40 18.33
C LYS A 114 -30.29 -5.18 19.26
N GLN A 115 -31.33 -4.36 19.12
CA GLN A 115 -31.54 -3.20 19.98
C GLN A 115 -31.73 -3.65 21.45
N GLY A 116 -31.04 -2.98 22.38
CA GLY A 116 -31.08 -3.31 23.81
C GLY A 116 -30.07 -4.37 24.28
N VAL A 117 -29.27 -4.96 23.38
CA VAL A 117 -28.18 -5.85 23.75
C VAL A 117 -26.88 -5.06 23.87
N GLY A 118 -26.40 -4.86 25.11
CA GLY A 118 -25.10 -4.27 25.38
C GLY A 118 -23.93 -5.25 25.22
N VAL A 119 -22.70 -4.72 25.17
CA VAL A 119 -21.50 -5.56 25.18
C VAL A 119 -21.25 -6.06 26.60
N GLY A 120 -21.32 -7.38 26.82
CA GLY A 120 -21.11 -7.96 28.16
C GLY A 120 -19.65 -7.87 28.64
N TYR A 121 -18.69 -8.16 27.76
CA TYR A 121 -17.26 -8.07 28.05
C TYR A 121 -16.49 -7.73 26.77
N ILE A 122 -15.70 -6.66 26.80
CA ILE A 122 -14.77 -6.33 25.72
C ILE A 122 -13.49 -7.11 25.99
N GLN A 123 -13.17 -8.08 25.12
CA GLN A 123 -11.94 -8.84 25.23
C GLN A 123 -10.73 -7.90 25.20
N GLN A 124 -9.84 -8.06 26.18
CA GLN A 124 -8.58 -7.33 26.22
C GLN A 124 -7.78 -7.63 24.94
N GLN A 125 -7.39 -6.59 24.22
CA GLN A 125 -6.66 -6.76 22.96
C GLN A 125 -5.25 -7.27 23.24
N LEU A 126 -4.97 -8.50 22.77
CA LEU A 126 -3.62 -9.05 22.76
C LEU A 126 -2.80 -8.35 21.67
N HIS A 127 -1.52 -8.12 21.95
CA HIS A 127 -0.60 -7.53 20.97
C HIS A 127 -0.61 -8.33 19.65
N PRO A 128 -0.74 -7.70 18.46
CA PRO A 128 -0.89 -8.43 17.19
C PRO A 128 0.23 -9.44 16.91
N TYR A 129 1.46 -9.10 17.31
CA TYR A 129 2.61 -10.00 17.18
C TYR A 129 2.49 -11.25 18.06
N ALA A 130 2.05 -11.08 19.31
CA ALA A 130 1.79 -12.19 20.20
C ALA A 130 0.65 -13.05 19.68
N LYS A 131 -0.44 -12.44 19.19
CA LYS A 131 -1.56 -13.17 18.56
C LYS A 131 -1.08 -14.04 17.40
N ARG A 132 -0.26 -13.49 16.48
CA ARG A 132 0.32 -14.24 15.36
C ARG A 132 1.13 -15.45 15.83
N LEU A 133 1.97 -15.29 16.85
CA LEU A 133 2.78 -16.38 17.38
C LEU A 133 1.93 -17.42 18.14
N MET A 134 0.91 -16.99 18.88
CA MET A 134 -0.03 -17.89 19.57
C MET A 134 -0.79 -18.76 18.57
N THR A 135 -1.29 -18.18 17.48
CA THR A 135 -1.93 -18.94 16.39
C THR A 135 -0.98 -19.92 15.72
N ALA A 136 0.30 -19.54 15.58
CA ALA A 136 1.33 -20.45 15.08
C ALA A 136 1.84 -21.46 16.13
N ARG A 137 1.31 -21.46 17.37
CA ARG A 137 1.75 -22.26 18.51
C ARG A 137 3.24 -22.13 18.83
N LYS A 138 3.83 -20.98 18.49
CA LYS A 138 5.24 -20.68 18.75
C LYS A 138 5.43 -20.08 20.14
N TYR A 139 6.66 -20.12 20.63
CA TYR A 139 7.03 -19.46 21.88
C TYR A 139 6.71 -17.96 21.82
N VAL A 140 5.98 -17.46 22.83
CA VAL A 140 5.63 -16.04 22.96
C VAL A 140 6.12 -15.51 24.30
N PRO A 141 7.06 -14.54 24.33
CA PRO A 141 7.53 -13.94 25.58
C PRO A 141 6.37 -13.49 26.47
N LEU A 142 6.45 -13.79 27.76
CA LEU A 142 5.33 -13.59 28.68
C LEU A 142 5.02 -12.10 28.89
N TRP A 143 6.00 -11.23 28.62
CA TRP A 143 5.87 -9.78 28.60
C TRP A 143 4.68 -9.30 27.73
N TYR A 144 4.37 -9.97 26.61
CA TYR A 144 3.24 -9.57 25.75
C TYR A 144 1.87 -9.70 26.38
N PHE A 145 1.77 -10.38 27.51
CA PHE A 145 0.53 -10.60 28.26
C PHE A 145 0.41 -9.66 29.46
N LEU A 146 1.40 -8.77 29.65
CA LEU A 146 1.38 -7.74 30.68
C LEU A 146 0.56 -6.50 30.22
N PRO A 147 0.09 -5.67 31.17
CA PRO A 147 -0.63 -4.43 30.88
C PRO A 147 0.14 -3.47 29.97
N GLU A 148 1.46 -3.40 30.09
CA GLU A 148 2.36 -2.55 29.32
C GLU A 148 2.29 -2.90 27.83
N ALA A 149 2.36 -4.19 27.51
CA ALA A 149 2.22 -4.68 26.14
C ALA A 149 0.81 -4.47 25.58
N THR A 150 -0.22 -4.51 26.45
CA THR A 150 -1.60 -4.20 26.07
C THR A 150 -1.77 -2.72 25.73
N ALA A 151 -1.14 -1.83 26.49
CA ALA A 151 -1.12 -0.39 26.19
C ALA A 151 -0.41 -0.12 24.86
N GLU A 152 0.76 -0.74 24.64
CA GLU A 152 1.47 -0.63 23.36
C GLU A 152 0.64 -1.16 22.18
N ALA A 153 -0.07 -2.28 22.37
CA ALA A 153 -0.94 -2.84 21.34
C ALA A 153 -2.06 -1.89 20.94
N LYS A 154 -2.64 -1.17 21.92
CA LYS A 154 -3.70 -0.16 21.66
C LYS A 154 -3.16 1.02 20.87
N GLU A 155 -2.00 1.55 21.24
CA GLU A 155 -1.37 2.66 20.50
C GLU A 155 -1.03 2.25 19.07
N ARG A 156 -0.44 1.08 18.86
CA ARG A 156 -0.15 0.57 17.50
C ARG A 156 -1.41 0.39 16.65
N ASN A 157 -2.51 -0.06 17.26
CA ASN A 157 -3.78 -0.21 16.54
C ASN A 157 -4.31 1.16 16.09
N ARG A 158 -4.26 2.16 16.98
CA ARG A 158 -4.63 3.55 16.66
C ARG A 158 -3.76 4.12 15.53
N GLU A 159 -2.44 3.94 15.60
CA GLU A 159 -1.51 4.42 14.57
C GLU A 159 -1.73 3.75 13.21
N ALA A 160 -2.08 2.45 13.19
CA ALA A 160 -2.37 1.72 11.96
C ALA A 160 -3.66 2.18 11.26
N VAL A 161 -4.64 2.66 12.02
CA VAL A 161 -5.89 3.23 11.49
C VAL A 161 -5.65 4.65 10.97
N ASP A 162 -4.84 5.44 11.66
CA ASP A 162 -4.72 6.87 11.40
C ASP A 162 -3.67 7.21 10.30
N ASN A 163 -2.70 6.34 9.99
CA ASN A 163 -1.65 6.67 9.00
C ASN A 163 -1.09 5.46 8.21
N ASN A 164 -1.02 5.60 6.87
CA ASN A 164 -0.14 4.78 6.01
C ASN A 164 1.34 5.18 6.19
N ARG A 165 1.86 5.00 7.40
CA ARG A 165 3.28 5.20 7.70
C ARG A 165 4.09 3.99 7.21
N PHE A 166 5.30 4.26 6.75
CA PHE A 166 6.32 3.26 6.46
C PHE A 166 7.47 3.45 7.44
N GLN A 167 8.00 2.34 7.95
CA GLN A 167 9.14 2.30 8.84
C GLN A 167 10.27 1.52 8.19
N ILE A 168 11.51 1.91 8.47
CA ILE A 168 12.70 1.20 8.00
C ILE A 168 13.06 0.17 9.06
N ALA A 169 13.17 -1.10 8.66
CA ALA A 169 13.61 -2.19 9.52
C ALA A 169 14.95 -2.75 9.01
N MET A 170 15.85 -3.03 9.94
CA MET A 170 17.05 -3.81 9.70
C MET A 170 16.74 -5.30 9.85
N ASP A 171 17.13 -6.09 8.86
CA ASP A 171 17.16 -7.55 8.97
C ASP A 171 18.47 -7.96 9.63
N GLU A 172 18.39 -8.56 10.82
CA GLU A 172 19.53 -9.17 11.51
C GLU A 172 19.72 -10.60 11.01
N THR A 173 20.04 -10.75 9.72
CA THR A 173 20.52 -12.02 9.17
C THR A 173 21.98 -11.85 8.78
N ASP A 174 22.85 -12.45 9.61
CA ASP A 174 24.31 -12.50 9.53
C ASP A 174 25.05 -11.15 9.61
N SER A 175 26.00 -11.05 10.55
CA SER A 175 26.81 -9.85 10.86
C SER A 175 27.67 -9.28 9.72
N SER A 176 27.48 -9.75 8.48
CA SER A 176 28.17 -9.24 7.29
C SER A 176 27.26 -8.60 6.25
N ASN A 177 25.93 -8.76 6.30
CA ASN A 177 25.01 -8.19 5.31
C ASN A 177 23.70 -7.69 5.93
N SER A 178 23.77 -6.59 6.71
CA SER A 178 22.56 -5.90 7.18
C SER A 178 21.75 -5.34 6.00
N SER A 179 20.59 -5.93 5.72
CA SER A 179 19.65 -5.44 4.71
C SER A 179 18.64 -4.50 5.35
N LEU A 180 18.48 -3.30 4.77
CA LEU A 180 17.44 -2.34 5.14
C LEU A 180 16.18 -2.61 4.31
N THR A 181 15.07 -2.89 4.97
CA THR A 181 13.77 -3.11 4.34
C THR A 181 12.78 -2.03 4.76
N LEU A 182 12.02 -1.52 3.79
CA LEU A 182 10.91 -0.60 4.05
C LEU A 182 9.67 -1.44 4.35
N ILE A 183 9.10 -1.28 5.53
CA ILE A 183 7.96 -2.06 5.98
C ILE A 183 6.81 -1.12 6.36
N GLY A 184 5.60 -1.43 5.92
CA GLY A 184 4.41 -0.68 6.34
C GLY A 184 4.19 -0.75 7.85
N SER A 185 3.72 0.33 8.48
CA SER A 185 3.43 0.41 9.92
C SER A 185 2.36 -0.58 10.39
N HIS A 186 1.56 -1.11 9.47
CA HIS A 186 0.59 -2.17 9.74
C HIS A 186 1.23 -3.56 9.89
N THR A 187 2.54 -3.70 9.68
CA THR A 187 3.20 -5.00 9.79
C THR A 187 3.37 -5.44 11.23
N VAL A 188 3.07 -6.72 11.43
CA VAL A 188 3.08 -7.36 12.75
C VAL A 188 4.52 -7.65 13.16
N ARG A 189 5.19 -6.70 13.83
CA ARG A 189 6.56 -6.81 14.34
C ARG A 189 6.60 -6.98 15.87
N ALA A 190 7.67 -7.61 16.37
CA ALA A 190 8.00 -7.64 17.78
C ALA A 190 8.14 -6.22 18.36
N SER A 191 7.81 -6.05 19.64
CA SER A 191 8.11 -4.85 20.40
C SER A 191 9.59 -4.78 20.77
N THR A 192 10.18 -3.58 20.68
CA THR A 192 11.51 -3.30 21.21
C THR A 192 11.55 -3.35 22.74
N ASN A 193 10.38 -3.19 23.39
CA ASN A 193 10.22 -3.27 24.83
C ASN A 193 10.03 -4.72 25.31
N ALA A 194 9.93 -5.70 24.39
CA ALA A 194 9.67 -7.08 24.75
C ALA A 194 10.83 -7.66 25.57
N VAL A 195 10.52 -8.02 26.82
CA VAL A 195 11.48 -8.62 27.74
C VAL A 195 11.38 -10.16 27.68
N PRO A 196 12.51 -10.89 27.64
CA PRO A 196 12.48 -12.35 27.74
C PRO A 196 12.06 -12.80 29.14
N ASP A 197 11.41 -13.96 29.24
CA ASP A 197 10.91 -14.51 30.50
C ASP A 197 11.96 -14.58 31.61
N SER A 198 13.21 -14.90 31.29
CA SER A 198 14.31 -15.02 32.26
C SER A 198 14.68 -13.70 32.95
N ARG A 199 14.15 -12.57 32.46
CA ARG A 199 14.31 -11.24 33.05
C ARG A 199 13.04 -10.72 33.71
N LEU A 200 11.94 -11.47 33.68
CA LEU A 200 10.70 -11.09 34.35
C LEU A 200 10.80 -11.39 35.85
N SER A 201 10.21 -10.51 36.66
CA SER A 201 10.02 -10.78 38.08
C SER A 201 8.89 -11.78 38.30
N TRP A 202 8.86 -12.39 39.49
CA TRP A 202 7.77 -13.29 39.89
C TRP A 202 6.39 -12.63 39.79
N ASP A 203 6.24 -11.37 40.25
CA ASP A 203 4.97 -10.63 40.14
C ASP A 203 4.56 -10.45 38.67
N GLN A 204 5.51 -10.14 37.78
CA GLN A 204 5.22 -10.02 36.34
C GLN A 204 4.78 -11.35 35.75
N VAL A 205 5.45 -12.45 36.09
CA VAL A 205 5.06 -13.80 35.64
C VAL A 205 3.64 -14.14 36.10
N MET A 206 3.34 -13.92 37.37
CA MET A 206 2.02 -14.20 37.95
C MET A 206 0.93 -13.28 37.41
N ARG A 207 1.21 -12.01 37.18
CA ARG A 207 0.26 -11.05 36.60
C ARG A 207 -0.07 -11.38 35.14
N ALA A 208 0.92 -11.88 34.39
CA ALA A 208 0.73 -12.26 32.99
C ALA A 208 0.02 -13.61 32.80
N LYS A 209 -0.01 -14.48 33.81
CA LYS A 209 -0.53 -15.87 33.70
C LYS A 209 -1.97 -15.93 33.19
N SER A 210 -2.85 -15.10 33.74
CA SER A 210 -4.28 -15.10 33.38
C SER A 210 -4.49 -14.68 31.92
N SER A 211 -3.79 -13.63 31.49
CA SER A 211 -3.81 -13.16 30.10
C SER A 211 -3.23 -14.21 29.14
N PHE A 212 -2.18 -14.92 29.53
CA PHE A 212 -1.60 -16.01 28.74
C PHE A 212 -2.57 -17.19 28.60
N LEU A 213 -3.18 -17.65 29.70
CA LEU A 213 -4.14 -18.76 29.68
C LEU A 213 -5.38 -18.42 28.84
N ASN A 214 -5.89 -17.19 28.96
CA ASN A 214 -6.99 -16.69 28.13
C ASN A 214 -6.64 -16.59 26.64
N ALA A 215 -5.35 -16.58 26.29
CA ALA A 215 -4.87 -16.52 24.92
C ALA A 215 -4.54 -17.90 24.32
N LEU A 216 -4.52 -18.98 25.10
CA LEU A 216 -4.34 -20.34 24.57
C LEU A 216 -5.35 -20.73 23.49
N PRO A 217 -6.64 -20.33 23.56
CA PRO A 217 -7.60 -20.63 22.50
C PRO A 217 -7.19 -20.11 21.11
N TYR A 218 -6.35 -19.07 20.99
CA TYR A 218 -5.88 -18.57 19.69
C TYR A 218 -5.04 -19.59 18.91
N GLY A 219 -4.45 -20.57 19.59
CA GLY A 219 -3.67 -21.64 18.98
C GLY A 219 -4.44 -22.95 18.85
N ASP A 220 -5.75 -22.99 19.11
CA ASP A 220 -6.55 -24.23 19.12
C ASP A 220 -5.90 -25.35 19.97
N PHE A 221 -5.31 -25.00 21.11
CA PHE A 221 -4.78 -25.98 22.06
C PHE A 221 -5.94 -26.81 22.63
N THR A 222 -5.73 -28.12 22.78
CA THR A 222 -6.74 -29.01 23.38
C THR A 222 -6.95 -28.67 24.86
N ASN A 223 -8.08 -29.09 25.41
CA ASN A 223 -8.38 -28.89 26.83
C ASN A 223 -7.31 -29.49 27.75
N ASP A 224 -6.63 -30.56 27.33
CA ASP A 224 -5.56 -31.18 28.12
C ASP A 224 -4.32 -30.29 28.20
N PHE A 225 -3.94 -29.63 27.11
CA PHE A 225 -2.86 -28.62 27.14
C PHE A 225 -3.24 -27.43 28.02
N ILE A 226 -4.50 -26.96 27.95
CA ILE A 226 -4.97 -25.85 28.78
C ILE A 226 -4.91 -26.24 30.27
N LYS A 227 -5.37 -27.45 30.62
CA LYS A 227 -5.28 -27.98 31.99
C LYS A 227 -3.84 -28.13 32.46
N MET A 228 -2.94 -28.59 31.61
CA MET A 228 -1.50 -28.72 31.90
C MET A 228 -0.89 -27.36 32.24
N PHE A 229 -1.12 -26.33 31.41
CA PHE A 229 -0.63 -24.98 31.70
C PHE A 229 -1.27 -24.39 32.96
N ALA A 230 -2.58 -24.59 33.17
CA ALA A 230 -3.24 -24.15 34.40
C ALA A 230 -2.64 -24.83 35.63
N GLY A 231 -2.45 -26.15 35.58
CA GLY A 231 -1.82 -26.95 36.63
C GLY A 231 -0.40 -26.49 36.93
N PHE A 232 0.40 -26.19 35.90
CA PHE A 232 1.73 -25.61 36.06
C PHE A 232 1.67 -24.30 36.85
N TYR A 233 0.85 -23.34 36.43
CA TYR A 233 0.76 -22.04 37.11
C TYR A 233 0.19 -22.16 38.54
N THR A 234 -0.79 -23.03 38.78
CA THR A 234 -1.29 -23.31 40.13
C THR A 234 -0.22 -23.97 41.00
N GLY A 235 0.53 -24.91 40.45
CA GLY A 235 1.64 -25.57 41.13
C GLY A 235 2.73 -24.58 41.54
N MET A 236 3.08 -23.64 40.67
CA MET A 236 4.10 -22.63 41.01
C MET A 236 3.60 -21.66 42.09
N ASP A 237 2.32 -21.26 42.03
CA ASP A 237 1.69 -20.33 42.99
C ASP A 237 1.60 -20.92 44.41
N MET A 238 1.53 -22.26 44.50
CA MET A 238 1.44 -23.00 45.76
C MET A 238 2.76 -23.68 46.16
N HIS A 239 3.85 -23.41 45.44
CA HIS A 239 5.09 -24.14 45.61
C HIS A 239 5.80 -23.78 46.94
N PRO A 240 6.29 -24.75 47.73
CA PRO A 240 7.00 -24.49 48.99
C PRO A 240 8.17 -23.52 48.88
N GLU A 241 8.86 -23.52 47.73
CA GLU A 241 9.99 -22.64 47.41
C GLU A 241 9.68 -21.16 47.65
N LEU A 242 8.43 -20.71 47.50
CA LEU A 242 8.04 -19.32 47.77
C LEU A 242 8.28 -18.88 49.22
N ARG A 243 8.48 -19.81 50.15
CA ARG A 243 8.79 -19.53 51.56
C ARG A 243 10.29 -19.38 51.82
N GLU A 244 11.13 -19.73 50.86
CA GLU A 244 12.58 -19.66 50.96
C GLU A 244 13.10 -18.27 50.59
N GLU A 245 14.31 -17.95 51.03
CA GLU A 245 14.99 -16.72 50.64
C GLU A 245 15.28 -16.72 49.13
N ASN A 246 14.88 -15.65 48.43
CA ASN A 246 14.89 -15.56 46.96
C ASN A 246 14.02 -16.59 46.21
N GLY A 247 13.10 -17.27 46.89
CA GLY A 247 12.25 -18.29 46.28
C GLY A 247 11.42 -17.79 45.10
N ASP A 248 11.00 -16.53 45.14
CA ASP A 248 10.32 -15.83 44.05
C ASP A 248 11.19 -15.74 42.78
N ARG A 249 12.47 -15.37 42.94
CA ARG A 249 13.45 -15.29 41.84
C ARG A 249 13.80 -16.66 41.28
N VAL A 250 13.94 -17.66 42.16
CA VAL A 250 14.19 -19.05 41.76
C VAL A 250 13.02 -19.56 40.90
N LEU A 251 11.78 -19.35 41.33
CA LEU A 251 10.61 -19.80 40.59
C LEU A 251 10.38 -19.01 39.29
N ALA A 252 10.69 -17.71 39.26
CA ALA A 252 10.65 -16.93 38.02
C ALA A 252 11.66 -17.45 36.99
N LEU A 253 12.88 -17.80 37.42
CA LEU A 253 13.89 -18.40 36.56
C LEU A 253 13.48 -19.81 36.09
N TYR A 254 12.99 -20.64 37.02
CA TYR A 254 12.47 -21.98 36.72
C TYR A 254 11.34 -21.92 35.70
N HIS A 255 10.40 -20.98 35.87
CA HIS A 255 9.31 -20.74 34.90
C HIS A 255 9.86 -20.47 33.50
N ALA A 256 10.83 -19.54 33.38
CA ALA A 256 11.41 -19.17 32.10
C ALA A 256 12.09 -20.35 31.40
N GLU A 257 12.86 -21.14 32.13
CA GLU A 257 13.56 -22.31 31.61
C GLU A 257 12.58 -23.41 31.18
N MET A 258 11.63 -23.77 32.05
CA MET A 258 10.65 -24.82 31.80
C MET A 258 9.74 -24.49 30.62
N ARG A 259 9.24 -23.26 30.54
CA ARG A 259 8.38 -22.83 29.43
C ARG A 259 9.15 -22.87 28.11
N ARG A 260 10.39 -22.39 28.09
CA ARG A 260 11.23 -22.42 26.89
C ARG A 260 11.59 -23.86 26.48
N ALA A 261 11.91 -24.72 27.43
CA ALA A 261 12.17 -26.13 27.18
C ALA A 261 10.94 -26.85 26.62
N TRP A 262 9.75 -26.56 27.16
CA TRP A 262 8.50 -27.12 26.68
C TRP A 262 8.21 -26.76 25.22
N TYR A 263 8.35 -25.50 24.83
CA TYR A 263 8.14 -25.10 23.43
C TYR A 263 9.16 -25.77 22.49
N LYS A 264 10.42 -25.94 22.91
CA LYS A 264 11.42 -26.71 22.14
C LYS A 264 11.03 -28.18 22.00
N GLY A 265 10.53 -28.81 23.07
CA GLY A 265 10.02 -30.19 23.03
C GLY A 265 8.80 -30.31 22.12
N PHE A 266 7.89 -29.34 22.18
CA PHE A 266 6.72 -29.26 21.32
C PHE A 266 7.09 -29.16 19.83
N GLU A 267 8.07 -28.32 19.47
CA GLU A 267 8.62 -28.24 18.10
C GLU A 267 9.21 -29.57 17.62
N ARG A 268 9.80 -30.35 18.54
CA ARG A 268 10.34 -31.69 18.28
C ARG A 268 9.29 -32.81 18.31
N ARG A 269 8.02 -32.47 18.55
CA ARG A 269 6.89 -33.41 18.72
C ARG A 269 6.99 -34.32 19.94
N GLU A 270 7.73 -33.89 20.95
CA GLU A 270 7.90 -34.58 22.24
C GLU A 270 7.59 -33.61 23.39
N PRO A 271 6.36 -33.07 23.49
CA PRO A 271 5.99 -32.24 24.63
C PRO A 271 5.91 -33.10 25.89
N PHE A 272 6.36 -32.53 27.01
CA PHE A 272 6.22 -33.11 28.34
C PHE A 272 5.18 -32.34 29.15
N ASP A 273 4.74 -32.93 30.26
CA ASP A 273 3.78 -32.30 31.16
C ASP A 273 4.47 -31.25 32.03
N LEU A 274 4.12 -29.97 31.83
CA LEU A 274 4.65 -28.86 32.64
C LEU A 274 4.13 -28.84 34.07
N ALA A 275 2.97 -29.45 34.35
CA ALA A 275 2.42 -29.51 35.70
C ALA A 275 3.22 -30.44 36.62
N VAL A 276 4.08 -31.29 36.07
CA VAL A 276 5.01 -32.15 36.82
C VAL A 276 6.33 -31.40 37.01
N PHE A 277 6.65 -31.03 38.26
CA PHE A 277 7.81 -30.22 38.56
C PHE A 277 9.11 -31.03 38.53
N SER A 278 10.15 -30.44 37.94
CA SER A 278 11.50 -31.01 37.88
C SER A 278 12.35 -30.45 39.02
N GLU A 279 12.55 -31.25 40.07
CA GLU A 279 13.44 -30.89 41.19
C GLU A 279 14.89 -30.65 40.74
N ASP A 280 15.36 -31.36 39.70
CA ASP A 280 16.70 -31.15 39.13
C ASP A 280 16.83 -29.76 38.50
N THR A 281 15.84 -29.33 37.72
CA THR A 281 15.84 -28.00 37.11
C THR A 281 15.68 -26.92 38.18
N LEU A 282 14.80 -27.14 39.16
CA LEU A 282 14.62 -26.22 40.28
C LEU A 282 15.90 -26.06 41.11
N GLY A 283 16.60 -27.15 41.41
CA GLY A 283 17.89 -27.14 42.09
C GLY A 283 18.96 -26.35 41.33
N LYS A 284 19.02 -26.49 40.00
CA LYS A 284 19.92 -25.68 39.15
C LYS A 284 19.58 -24.19 39.23
N CYS A 285 18.29 -23.83 39.24
CA CYS A 285 17.84 -22.45 39.41
C CYS A 285 18.26 -21.88 40.77
N ARG A 286 18.17 -22.64 41.87
CA ARG A 286 18.65 -22.21 43.20
C ARG A 286 20.14 -21.86 43.16
N VAL A 287 20.97 -22.76 42.64
CA VAL A 287 22.43 -22.55 42.53
C VAL A 287 22.74 -21.30 41.70
N GLU A 288 22.04 -21.11 40.59
CA GLU A 288 22.23 -19.96 39.72
C GLU A 288 21.85 -18.63 40.39
N ILE A 289 20.76 -18.58 41.15
CA ILE A 289 20.37 -17.37 41.89
C ILE A 289 21.38 -17.05 43.00
N HIS A 290 21.83 -18.05 43.77
CA HIS A 290 22.90 -17.86 44.74
C HIS A 290 24.20 -17.34 44.10
N ARG A 291 24.57 -17.88 42.93
CA ARG A 291 25.72 -17.40 42.16
C ARG A 291 25.56 -15.93 41.76
N GLN A 292 24.37 -15.51 41.32
CA GLN A 292 24.09 -14.12 40.95
C GLN A 292 24.18 -13.19 42.16
N ASP A 293 23.70 -13.61 43.32
CA ASP A 293 23.73 -12.80 44.54
C ASP A 293 25.16 -12.61 45.03
N ASN A 294 25.96 -13.68 45.05
CA ASN A 294 27.39 -13.58 45.37
C ASN A 294 28.12 -12.62 44.42
N GLN A 295 27.80 -12.65 43.12
CA GLN A 295 28.39 -11.72 42.16
C GLN A 295 27.94 -10.27 42.34
N ARG A 296 26.70 -10.04 42.80
CA ARG A 296 26.18 -8.70 43.11
C ARG A 296 26.85 -8.13 44.36
N VAL A 297 27.03 -8.94 45.40
CA VAL A 297 27.74 -8.53 46.64
C VAL A 297 29.16 -8.12 46.32
N ILE A 298 29.90 -8.95 45.57
CA ILE A 298 31.28 -8.64 45.16
C ILE A 298 31.33 -7.31 44.38
N LYS A 299 30.44 -7.12 43.39
CA LYS A 299 30.40 -5.86 42.62
C LYS A 299 29.97 -4.64 43.44
N GLY A 300 29.11 -4.83 44.45
CA GLY A 300 28.68 -3.78 45.37
C GLY A 300 29.79 -3.33 46.33
N GLU A 301 30.62 -4.27 46.80
CA GLU A 301 31.79 -3.97 47.64
C GLU A 301 32.88 -3.21 46.87
N TYR A 302 33.09 -3.51 45.58
CA TYR A 302 34.04 -2.76 44.74
C TYR A 302 33.55 -1.35 44.33
N SER A 303 32.28 -1.00 44.53
CA SER A 303 31.74 0.32 44.18
C SER A 303 31.80 1.33 45.34
N LEU A 304 32.24 0.91 46.54
CA LEU A 304 32.27 1.74 47.76
C LEU A 304 33.67 2.13 48.24
N LEU A 305 34.73 1.88 47.45
CA LEU A 305 36.07 2.40 47.77
C LEU A 305 36.26 3.78 47.13
N PRO A 306 36.33 4.88 47.91
CA PRO A 306 36.72 6.18 47.36
C PRO A 306 38.20 6.15 46.94
N PRO A 307 38.61 6.94 45.92
CA PRO A 307 40.02 7.15 45.66
C PRO A 307 40.62 7.91 46.85
N ASN A 308 41.58 7.28 47.54
CA ASN A 308 42.38 7.96 48.55
C ASN A 308 43.08 9.15 47.90
N LEU A 309 42.71 10.34 48.38
CA LEU A 309 43.55 11.53 48.34
C LEU A 309 44.81 11.19 49.13
N GLU A 310 45.93 10.99 48.43
CA GLU A 310 47.23 11.20 49.06
C GLU A 310 47.45 12.71 49.16
N ASP A 311 47.41 13.13 50.41
CA ASP A 311 47.66 14.46 50.89
C ASP A 311 49.13 14.83 50.65
N THR A 312 49.30 16.04 50.14
CA THR A 312 50.49 16.87 50.19
C THR A 312 51.27 16.76 51.50
N THR A 313 52.60 16.75 51.42
CA THR A 313 53.44 17.46 52.40
C THR A 313 54.76 17.90 51.77
N ASP A 314 55.12 19.13 52.11
CA ASP A 314 56.37 19.86 51.87
C ASP A 314 57.65 19.10 52.24
#